data_AF-A0A9W5VPJ9-F1
#
_entry.id   AF-A0A9W5VPJ9-F1
#
_cell.length_a   1.000
_cell.length_b   1.000
_cell.length_c   1.000
_cell.angle_alpha   90.00
_cell.angle_beta   90.00
_cell.angle_gamma   90.00
#
_symmetry.space_group_name_H-M   'P 1'
#
loop_
_entity.id
_entity.type
_entity.pdbx_description
1 polymer ?
#
loop_
_entity_poly.entity_id
_entity_poly.type
_entity_poly.pdbx_seq_one_letter_code
_entity_poly.pdbx_strand_id
1 'polypeptide(L)' 'MHANVTFFMQMNGESEDATAYVNGMTKMVVFLLANTDRQVIDKLLTQVDEEEKTFIKANLAGWKYHSQ' A
#
# COMPACT_ATOMS: atom_id res chain seq x y z
N MET A 1 -19.23 14.52 2.61
CA MET A 1 -19.64 13.20 3.14
C MET A 1 -18.43 12.28 3.03
N HIS A 2 -17.92 11.73 4.13
CA HIS A 2 -16.91 10.67 4.05
C HIS A 2 -17.65 9.38 3.69
N ALA A 3 -17.41 8.83 2.50
CA ALA A 3 -17.90 7.51 2.16
C ALA A 3 -17.17 6.49 3.05
N ASN A 4 -17.92 5.68 3.80
CA ASN A 4 -17.34 4.48 4.43
C ASN A 4 -17.09 3.48 3.31
N VAL A 5 -15.82 3.38 2.89
CA VAL A 5 -15.36 2.40 1.91
C VAL A 5 -14.96 1.14 2.66
N THR A 6 -15.57 0.01 2.30
CA THR A 6 -15.20 -1.33 2.78
C THR A 6 -14.47 -2.05 1.65
N PHE A 7 -13.33 -2.65 1.97
CA PHE A 7 -12.53 -3.42 1.02
C PHE A 7 -12.77 -4.90 1.26
N PHE A 8 -12.82 -5.68 0.18
CA PHE A 8 -12.95 -7.13 0.24
C PHE A 8 -11.83 -7.79 -0.54
N MET A 9 -11.35 -8.94 -0.06
CA MET A 9 -10.40 -9.79 -0.79
C MET A 9 -10.97 -11.20 -0.92
N GLN A 10 -10.69 -11.84 -2.05
CA GLN A 10 -11.05 -13.23 -2.27
C GLN A 10 -9.96 -14.13 -1.68
N MET A 11 -10.29 -14.93 -0.66
CA MET A 11 -9.41 -15.95 -0.08
C MET A 11 -10.10 -17.31 -0.21
N ASN A 12 -9.44 -18.26 -0.87
CA ASN A 12 -9.97 -19.62 -1.06
C ASN A 12 -11.38 -19.68 -1.69
N GLY A 13 -11.74 -18.69 -2.50
CA GLY A 13 -13.07 -18.60 -3.14
C GLY A 13 -14.13 -17.86 -2.31
N GLU A 14 -13.80 -17.42 -1.10
CA GLU A 14 -14.67 -16.66 -0.21
C GLU A 14 -14.25 -15.18 -0.15
N SER A 15 -15.23 -14.29 -0.06
CA SER A 15 -15.02 -12.84 0.01
C SER A 15 -14.94 -12.42 1.47
N GLU A 16 -13.75 -12.02 1.93
CA GLU A 16 -13.49 -11.59 3.30
C GLU A 16 -13.29 -10.07 3.39
N ASP A 17 -13.72 -9.45 4.49
CA ASP A 17 -13.49 -8.02 4.75
C ASP A 17 -11.99 -7.78 4.99
N ALA A 18 -11.38 -7.03 4.07
CA ALA A 18 -9.97 -6.67 4.07
C ALA A 18 -9.73 -5.20 4.46
N THR A 19 -10.75 -4.49 4.95
CA THR A 19 -10.68 -3.05 5.25
C THR A 19 -9.56 -2.72 6.23
N ALA A 20 -9.40 -3.52 7.28
CA ALA A 20 -8.34 -3.33 8.27
C ALA A 20 -6.94 -3.54 7.66
N TYR A 21 -6.79 -4.56 6.81
CA TYR A 21 -5.54 -4.87 6.11
C TYR A 21 -5.15 -3.74 5.15
N VAL A 22 -6.07 -3.31 4.28
CA VAL A 22 -5.85 -2.19 3.36
C VAL A 22 -5.52 -0.91 4.11
N ASN A 23 -6.27 -0.57 5.17
CA ASN A 23 -5.98 0.60 6.00
C ASN A 23 -4.60 0.54 6.68
N GLY A 24 -4.17 -0.65 7.11
CA GLY A 24 -2.83 -0.88 7.66
C GLY A 24 -1.75 -0.60 6.63
N MET A 25 -1.92 -1.11 5.41
CA MET A 25 -0.98 -0.87 4.30
C MET A 25 -0.92 0.59 3.89
N THR A 26 -2.07 1.27 3.79
CA THR A 26 -2.10 2.71 3.47
C THR A 26 -1.35 3.51 4.52
N LYS A 27 -1.50 3.21 5.82
CA LYS A 27 -0.76 3.88 6.89
C LYS A 27 0.74 3.62 6.80
N MET A 28 1.18 2.39 6.49
CA MET A 28 2.60 2.09 6.28
C MET A 28 3.17 2.84 5.07
N VAL A 29 2.44 2.88 3.96
CA VAL A 29 2.84 3.62 2.75
C VAL A 29 2.95 5.11 3.03
N VAL A 30 1.97 5.72 3.71
CA VAL A 30 2.01 7.13 4.12
C VAL A 30 3.19 7.40 5.05
N PHE A 31 3.45 6.51 6.01
CA PHE A 31 4.60 6.61 6.90
C PHE A 31 5.93 6.54 6.15
N LEU A 32 6.09 5.59 5.22
CA LEU A 32 7.28 5.49 4.37
C LEU A 32 7.42 6.75 3.49
N LEU A 33 6.36 7.19 2.82
CA LEU A 33 6.39 8.38 1.97
C LEU A 33 6.72 9.68 2.74
N ALA A 34 6.22 9.81 3.97
CA ALA A 34 6.43 11.00 4.79
C ALA A 34 7.85 11.09 5.39
N ASN A 35 8.58 9.97 5.49
CA ASN A 35 9.82 9.90 6.27
C ASN A 35 11.05 9.43 5.47
N THR A 36 10.93 9.15 4.18
CA THR A 36 11.96 8.34 3.50
C THR A 36 12.62 9.04 2.31
N ASP A 37 13.93 9.27 2.43
CA ASP A 37 14.86 9.52 1.32
C ASP A 37 14.78 8.36 0.33
N ARG A 38 14.84 8.64 -0.98
CA ARG A 38 14.80 7.63 -2.05
C ARG A 38 15.71 6.43 -1.79
N GLN A 39 16.87 6.64 -1.16
CA GLN A 39 17.81 5.57 -0.79
C GLN A 39 17.22 4.50 0.15
N VAL A 40 16.34 4.89 1.07
CA VAL A 40 15.75 3.96 2.04
C VAL A 40 14.60 3.16 1.41
N ILE A 41 13.85 3.74 0.46
CA ILE A 41 12.89 2.98 -0.37
C ILE A 41 13.65 1.96 -1.23
N ASP A 42 14.74 2.38 -1.88
CA ASP A 42 15.54 1.48 -2.71
C ASP A 42 16.09 0.32 -1.87
N LYS A 43 16.52 0.58 -0.63
CA LYS A 43 16.97 -0.47 0.31
C LYS A 43 15.84 -1.40 0.74
N LEU A 44 14.65 -0.88 1.05
CA LEU A 44 13.47 -1.69 1.39
C LEU A 44 13.11 -2.63 0.24
N LEU A 45 13.12 -2.13 -1.01
CA LEU A 45 12.83 -2.92 -2.20
C LEU A 45 13.84 -4.06 -2.46
N THR A 46 15.01 -4.05 -1.82
CA THR A 46 15.96 -5.18 -1.89
C THR A 46 15.67 -6.29 -0.89
N GLN A 47 14.83 -6.03 0.12
CA GLN A 47 14.59 -6.93 1.25
C GLN A 47 13.24 -7.65 1.21
N VAL A 48 12.38 -7.24 0.29
CA VAL A 48 11.03 -7.79 0.10
C VAL A 48 10.94 -8.66 -1.16
N ASP A 49 9.92 -9.51 -1.24
CA ASP A 49 9.68 -10.35 -2.42
C ASP A 49 9.02 -9.59 -3.59
N GLU A 50 8.79 -10.25 -4.72
CA GLU A 50 8.27 -9.57 -5.93
C GLU A 50 6.80 -9.12 -5.80
N GLU A 51 5.99 -9.80 -5.00
CA GLU A 51 4.59 -9.43 -4.76
C GLU A 51 4.56 -8.14 -3.93
N GLU A 52 5.33 -8.12 -2.84
CA GLU A 52 5.50 -6.97 -1.97
C GLU A 52 6.13 -5.78 -2.71
N LYS A 53 7.14 -5.99 -3.57
CA LYS A 53 7.72 -4.93 -4.42
C LYS A 53 6.70 -4.33 -5.35
N THR A 54 5.89 -5.16 -6.00
CA THR A 54 4.85 -4.71 -6.94
C THR A 54 3.81 -3.87 -6.20
N PHE A 55 3.39 -4.32 -5.03
CA PHE A 55 2.47 -3.59 -4.16
C PHE A 55 3.04 -2.23 -3.74
N ILE A 56 4.28 -2.18 -3.22
CA ILE A 56 4.94 -0.93 -2.80
C ILE A 56 5.04 0.05 -3.97
N LYS A 57 5.49 -0.40 -5.15
CA LYS A 57 5.62 0.45 -6.35
C LYS A 57 4.27 1.02 -6.82
N ALA A 58 3.21 0.21 -6.81
CA ALA A 58 1.86 0.65 -7.19
C ALA A 58 1.34 1.76 -6.27
N ASN A 59 1.58 1.62 -4.95
CA ASN A 59 1.22 2.64 -3.97
C ASN A 59 2.00 3.95 -4.16
N LEU A 60 3.32 3.87 -4.42
CA LEU A 60 4.14 5.05 -4.72
C LEU A 60 3.68 5.76 -6.02
N ALA A 61 3.31 5.00 -7.04
CA ALA A 61 2.82 5.55 -8.32
C ALA A 61 1.44 6.22 -8.17
N GLY A 62 0.52 5.60 -7.44
CA GLY A 62 -0.81 6.15 -7.17
C GLY A 62 -0.77 7.49 -6.40
N TRP A 63 0.21 7.65 -5.51
CA TRP A 63 0.43 8.90 -4.77
C TRP A 63 0.92 10.04 -5.66
N LYS A 64 1.87 9.78 -6.58
CA LYS A 64 2.38 10.79 -7.53
C LYS A 64 1.28 11.44 -8.37
N TYR A 65 0.19 10.70 -8.61
CA TYR A 65 -0.97 11.17 -9.37
C TYR A 65 -1.93 12.02 -8.52
N HIS A 66 -1.95 11.85 -7.20
CA HIS A 66 -2.84 12.58 -6.28
C HIS A 66 -2.21 13.83 -5.65
N SER A 67 -0.89 14.03 -5.80
CA SER A 67 -0.18 15.23 -5.31
C SER A 67 0.04 16.30 -6.39
N GLN A 68 -0.61 16.17 -7.55
CA GLN A 68 -0.69 17.21 -8.60
C GLN A 68 -2.06 17.88 -8.54
#